data_AF-A0A1C4FXK9-F1
#
_entry.id   AF-A0A1C4FXK9-F1
#
_cell.length_a   1.000
_cell.length_b   1.000
_cell.length_c   1.000
_cell.angle_alpha   90.00
_cell.angle_beta   90.00
_cell.angle_gamma   90.00
#
_symmetry.space_group_name_H-M   'P 1'
#
loop_
_entity.id
_entity.type
_entity.pdbx_description
1 polymer ?
#
loop_
_entity_poly.entity_id
_entity_poly.type
_entity_poly.pdbx_seq_one_letter_code
_entity_poly.pdbx_strand_id
1 'polypeptide(L)'
;MGDAIFLSLNTLTDEHWDEALEVNLLAAVRLDSALLPIMLHQKSGVIIHISTTSSQFPIWESTMAYSTAKAALNTYSKALAIEVALPK
;
A
#
# COMPACT_ATOMS: atom_id res chain seq x y z
N MET A 1 6.05 -29.92 -24.31
CA MET A 1 6.74 -29.49 -23.08
C MET A 1 7.34 -28.14 -23.38
N GLY A 2 6.60 -27.07 -23.10
CA GLY A 2 6.91 -25.72 -23.57
C GLY A 2 7.22 -24.82 -22.39
N ASP A 3 8.50 -24.62 -22.12
CA ASP A 3 9.02 -23.72 -21.10
C ASP A 3 9.12 -22.30 -21.65
N ALA A 4 7.98 -21.71 -22.00
CA ALA A 4 7.91 -20.26 -22.17
C ALA A 4 7.67 -19.66 -20.78
N ILE A 5 8.72 -19.09 -20.20
CA ILE A 5 8.69 -18.35 -18.93
C ILE A 5 7.67 -17.21 -19.06
N PHE A 6 6.45 -17.43 -18.58
CA PHE A 6 5.39 -16.43 -18.57
C PHE A 6 5.69 -15.46 -17.43
N LEU A 7 6.41 -14.38 -17.73
CA LEU A 7 6.60 -13.28 -16.78
C LEU A 7 5.22 -12.68 -16.48
N SER A 8 4.89 -12.45 -15.22
CA SER A 8 3.61 -11.81 -14.84
C SER A 8 3.49 -10.37 -15.35
N LEU A 9 4.62 -9.75 -15.73
CA LEU A 9 4.62 -8.49 -16.47
C LEU A 9 3.97 -8.59 -17.86
N ASN A 10 3.88 -9.79 -18.46
CA ASN A 10 3.19 -9.98 -19.73
C ASN A 10 1.66 -10.14 -19.57
N THR A 11 1.16 -10.31 -18.34
CA THR A 11 -0.27 -10.50 -18.03
C THR A 11 -0.88 -9.33 -17.26
N LEU A 12 -0.08 -8.59 -16.49
CA LEU A 12 -0.50 -7.37 -15.82
C LEU A 12 -0.41 -6.19 -16.79
N THR A 13 -1.55 -5.58 -17.10
CA THR A 13 -1.59 -4.31 -17.83
C THR A 13 -1.33 -3.15 -16.87
N ASP A 14 -1.05 -1.97 -17.42
CA ASP A 14 -0.87 -0.75 -16.62
C ASP A 14 -2.13 -0.46 -15.78
N GLU A 15 -3.33 -0.72 -16.31
CA GLU A 15 -4.58 -0.55 -15.58
C GLU A 15 -4.68 -1.46 -14.34
N HIS A 16 -4.16 -2.69 -14.41
CA HIS A 16 -4.11 -3.58 -13.23
C HIS A 16 -3.17 -3.03 -12.14
N TRP A 17 -2.07 -2.39 -12.54
CA TRP A 17 -1.15 -1.73 -11.61
C TRP A 17 -1.80 -0.49 -10.99
N ASP A 18 -2.42 0.34 -11.81
CA ASP A 18 -3.12 1.55 -11.38
C ASP A 18 -4.25 1.19 -10.40
N GLU A 19 -5.09 0.21 -10.73
CA GLU A 19 -6.15 -0.25 -9.83
C GLU A 19 -5.59 -0.75 -8.49
N ALA A 20 -4.52 -1.56 -8.54
CA ALA A 20 -3.88 -2.07 -7.33
C ALA A 20 -3.34 -0.94 -6.45
N LEU A 21 -2.68 0.06 -7.03
CA LEU A 21 -2.13 1.22 -6.31
C LEU A 21 -3.24 2.13 -5.78
N GLU A 22 -4.26 2.41 -6.60
CA GLU A 22 -5.39 3.25 -6.25
C GLU A 22 -6.13 2.71 -5.02
N VAL A 23 -6.48 1.42 -5.04
CA VAL A 23 -7.25 0.79 -3.97
C VAL A 23 -6.39 0.47 -2.76
N ASN A 24 -5.17 -0.03 -2.93
CA ASN A 24 -4.39 -0.59 -1.82
C ASN A 24 -3.40 0.37 -1.17
N LEU A 25 -3.09 1.50 -1.81
CA LEU A 25 -2.20 2.52 -1.28
C LEU A 25 -2.89 3.88 -1.24
N LEU A 26 -3.31 4.42 -2.38
CA LEU A 26 -3.73 5.81 -2.47
C LEU A 26 -5.06 6.09 -1.77
N ALA A 27 -5.95 5.10 -1.68
CA ALA A 27 -7.15 5.18 -0.85
C ALA A 27 -6.80 5.49 0.62
N ALA A 28 -5.79 4.83 1.19
CA ALA A 28 -5.33 5.08 2.55
C ALA A 28 -4.73 6.48 2.67
N VAL A 29 -3.84 6.87 1.75
CA VAL A 29 -3.23 8.22 1.73
C VAL A 29 -4.29 9.33 1.72
N ARG A 30 -5.35 9.18 0.90
CA ARG A 30 -6.43 10.16 0.80
C ARG A 30 -7.28 10.20 2.06
N LEU A 31 -7.61 9.05 2.64
CA LEU A 31 -8.36 8.98 3.91
C LEU A 31 -7.57 9.61 5.05
N ASP A 32 -6.29 9.25 5.19
CA ASP A 32 -5.40 9.80 6.20
C ASP A 32 -5.26 11.31 6.05
N SER A 33 -5.10 11.82 4.83
CA SER A 33 -5.01 13.27 4.56
C SER A 33 -6.26 14.02 5.01
N ALA A 34 -7.45 13.40 4.90
CA ALA A 34 -8.71 14.00 5.33
C ALA A 34 -8.93 13.89 6.85
N LEU A 35 -8.53 12.78 7.47
CA LEU A 35 -8.79 12.48 8.88
C LEU A 35 -7.73 13.07 9.82
N LEU A 36 -6.47 13.06 9.42
CA LEU A 36 -5.34 13.38 10.28
C LEU A 36 -5.39 14.82 10.86
N PRO A 37 -5.75 15.87 10.10
CA PRO A 37 -5.88 17.21 10.67
C PRO A 37 -6.88 17.28 11.83
N ILE A 38 -7.98 16.53 11.73
CA ILE A 38 -9.03 16.46 12.76
C ILE A 38 -8.49 15.74 14.00
N MET A 39 -7.84 14.60 13.83
CA MET A 39 -7.24 13.84 14.94
C MET A 39 -6.15 14.64 15.66
N LEU A 40 -5.32 15.38 14.91
CA LEU A 40 -4.29 16.26 15.47
C LEU A 40 -4.90 17.41 16.28
N HIS A 41 -5.97 18.04 15.76
CA HIS A 41 -6.69 19.07 16.50
C HIS A 41 -7.30 18.53 17.82
N GLN A 42 -7.86 17.32 17.77
CA GLN A 42 -8.42 16.63 18.93
C GLN A 42 -7.37 16.07 19.90
N LYS A 43 -6.09 16.04 19.48
CA LYS A 43 -4.99 15.37 20.20
C LYS A 43 -5.29 13.90 20.53
N SER A 44 -6.11 13.25 19.71
CA SER A 44 -6.55 11.87 19.91
C SER A 44 -6.98 11.26 18.58
N GLY A 45 -6.59 10.02 18.34
CA GLY A 45 -6.93 9.27 17.15
C GLY A 45 -5.99 8.10 16.91
N VAL A 46 -6.49 7.08 16.21
CA VAL A 46 -5.70 5.92 15.78
C VAL A 46 -6.10 5.58 14.36
N ILE A 47 -5.10 5.42 13.49
CA ILE A 47 -5.25 4.93 12.11
C ILE A 47 -4.62 3.53 12.06
N ILE A 48 -5.34 2.56 11.49
CA ILE A 48 -4.86 1.18 11.32
C ILE A 48 -4.90 0.82 9.84
N HIS A 49 -3.73 0.63 9.25
CA HIS A 49 -3.59 0.14 7.89
C HIS A 49 -3.57 -1.39 7.83
N ILE A 50 -4.47 -1.96 7.02
CA ILE A 50 -4.52 -3.41 6.79
C ILE A 50 -3.62 -3.78 5.62
N SER A 51 -2.58 -4.57 5.93
CA SER A 51 -1.62 -5.07 4.95
C SER A 51 -1.75 -6.59 4.75
N THR A 52 -0.72 -7.20 4.15
CA THR A 52 -0.65 -8.64 3.85
C THR A 52 0.74 -9.20 4.10
N THR A 53 0.86 -10.48 4.44
CA THR A 53 2.15 -11.19 4.52
C THR A 53 2.86 -11.24 3.17
N SER A 54 2.12 -11.24 2.06
CA SER A 54 2.68 -11.21 0.71
C SER A 54 3.47 -9.93 0.39
N SER A 55 3.31 -8.86 1.19
CA SER A 55 4.13 -7.65 1.06
C SER A 55 5.60 -7.89 1.45
N GLN A 56 5.88 -8.94 2.24
CA GLN A 56 7.23 -9.36 2.62
C GLN A 56 7.67 -10.60 1.84
N PHE A 57 6.72 -11.49 1.53
CA PHE A 57 6.95 -12.75 0.81
C PHE A 57 6.05 -12.82 -0.44
N PRO A 58 6.36 -12.07 -1.50
CA PRO A 58 5.50 -11.99 -2.67
C PRO A 58 5.52 -13.27 -3.51
N ILE A 59 4.35 -13.64 -4.04
CA ILE A 59 4.20 -14.70 -5.05
C ILE A 59 4.04 -13.99 -6.39
N TRP A 60 5.11 -13.99 -7.19
CA TRP A 60 5.23 -13.18 -8.40
C TRP A 60 4.25 -13.60 -9.50
N GLU A 61 3.80 -14.86 -9.47
CA GLU A 61 2.87 -15.45 -10.41
C GLU A 61 1.43 -14.93 -10.27
N SER A 62 1.04 -14.40 -9.09
CA SER A 62 -0.38 -14.15 -8.78
C SER A 62 -0.67 -12.81 -8.10
N THR A 63 0.28 -12.27 -7.33
CA THR A 63 -0.02 -11.12 -6.44
C THR A 63 0.94 -9.97 -6.60
N MET A 64 1.68 -9.88 -7.72
CA MET A 64 2.78 -8.91 -7.86
C MET A 64 2.32 -7.46 -7.67
N ALA A 65 1.31 -6.99 -8.40
CA ALA A 65 0.80 -5.61 -8.28
C ALA A 65 0.22 -5.33 -6.88
N TYR A 66 -0.65 -6.22 -6.39
CA TYR A 66 -1.26 -6.12 -5.07
C TYR A 66 -0.22 -6.10 -3.92
N SER A 67 0.72 -7.05 -3.92
CA SER A 67 1.75 -7.17 -2.89
C SER A 67 2.71 -5.99 -2.92
N THR A 68 3.04 -5.47 -4.11
CA THR A 68 3.83 -4.23 -4.27
C THR A 68 3.10 -3.04 -3.65
N ALA A 69 1.81 -2.85 -3.96
CA ALA A 69 1.02 -1.77 -3.40
C ALA A 69 0.90 -1.87 -1.87
N LYS A 70 0.73 -3.08 -1.32
CA LYS A 70 0.70 -3.31 0.14
C LYS A 70 2.07 -3.13 0.81
N ALA A 71 3.17 -3.43 0.13
CA ALA A 71 4.51 -3.11 0.60
C ALA A 71 4.71 -1.58 0.67
N ALA A 72 4.24 -0.85 -0.34
CA ALA A 72 4.23 0.61 -0.31
C ALA A 72 3.38 1.15 0.85
N LEU A 73 2.21 0.56 1.12
CA LEU A 73 1.37 0.92 2.26
C LEU A 73 2.10 0.75 3.60
N ASN A 74 2.89 -0.32 3.76
CA ASN A 74 3.68 -0.52 4.98
C ASN A 74 4.70 0.60 5.18
N THR A 75 5.43 0.97 4.12
CA THR A 75 6.41 2.06 4.15
C THR A 75 5.74 3.39 4.46
N TYR A 76 4.62 3.69 3.78
CA TYR A 76 3.81 4.87 4.04
C TYR A 76 3.35 4.94 5.50
N SER A 77 2.78 3.85 6.02
CA SER A 77 2.30 3.77 7.40
C SER A 77 3.41 4.02 8.41
N LYS A 78 4.63 3.52 8.16
CA LYS A 78 5.78 3.72 9.03
C LYS A 78 6.26 5.18 8.99
N ALA A 79 6.33 5.76 7.79
CA ALA A 79 6.71 7.16 7.60
C ALA A 79 5.73 8.11 8.29
N LEU A 80 4.42 7.89 8.10
CA LEU A 80 3.38 8.70 8.73
C LEU A 80 3.44 8.62 10.26
N ALA A 81 3.62 7.42 10.81
CA ALA A 81 3.75 7.22 12.26
C ALA A 81 4.95 7.99 12.84
N ILE A 82 6.06 8.10 12.09
CA ILE A 82 7.22 8.90 12.50
C ILE A 82 6.88 10.39 12.44
N GLU A 83 6.31 10.87 11.32
CA GLU A 83 5.95 12.28 11.13
C GLU A 83 5.06 12.80 12.28
N VAL A 84 4.02 12.05 12.64
CA VAL A 84 3.06 12.46 13.66
C VAL A 84 3.60 12.35 15.09
N ALA A 85 4.67 11.58 15.29
CA ALA A 85 5.35 11.44 16.57
C ALA A 85 6.42 12.53 16.81
N LEU A 86 6.83 13.28 15.77
CA LEU A 86 7.78 14.36 15.92
C LEU A 86 7.18 15.49 16.78
N PRO A 87 7.98 16.12 17.66
CA PRO A 87 7.54 17.33 18.36
C PRO A 87 7.20 18.42 17.35
N LYS A 88 6.03 19.04 17.48
CA LYS A 88 5.62 20.23 16.72
C LYS A 88 5.68 21.47 17.61
#